data_AF-A0A0T1U5U2-F1
#
_entry.id   AF-A0A0T1U5U2-F1
#
_cell.length_a   1.000
_cell.length_b   1.000
_cell.length_c   1.000
_cell.angle_alpha   90.00
_cell.angle_beta   90.00
_cell.angle_gamma   90.00
#
_symmetry.space_group_name_H-M   'P 1'
#
loop_
_entity.id
_entity.type
_entity.pdbx_description
1 polymer ?
#
loop_
_entity_poly.entity_id
_entity_poly.type
_entity_poly.pdbx_seq_one_letter_code
_entity_poly.pdbx_strand_id
1 'polypeptide(L)'
;MNITVRHDAGRRFDDLAQRVEAVAAETAPLVEAVTGLVLPDRVVIRTMSPRAWLKAHQRRSARLLRAEARELRAPRRRRRQAKVQHYTQCNGRHRIWPLIGAQVVDFRPGRFELVILPQSMREAGRLNDQAVLTKVICHELTHIAQHATDHGAMWRLQDSYYPELRGIAERDYGFLVEGHAYWADRQITTKLLGAPVSLKEINPHATHRYRDLAANPHRTEMLEYFTRAVDSVEEIVTTHGLDAFNKVWHRPDLVPTRDEASTPIGWMQRFG
;
A
#
# COMPACT_ATOMS: atom_id res chain seq x y z
N MET A 1 -21.09 6.85 0.40
CA MET A 1 -20.16 5.76 0.03
C MET A 1 -20.67 4.43 0.60
N ASN A 2 -20.56 3.33 -0.17
CA ASN A 2 -20.97 1.98 0.22
C ASN A 2 -19.73 1.08 0.45
N ILE A 3 -19.52 0.63 1.69
CA ILE A 3 -18.47 -0.32 2.05
C ILE A 3 -19.08 -1.70 2.15
N THR A 4 -18.51 -2.68 1.44
CA THR A 4 -18.91 -4.09 1.55
C THR A 4 -17.76 -4.93 2.09
N VAL A 5 -17.95 -5.57 3.24
CA VAL A 5 -17.00 -6.57 3.76
C VAL A 5 -17.34 -7.97 3.23
N ARG A 6 -16.36 -8.65 2.64
CA ARG A 6 -16.45 -10.04 2.17
C ARG A 6 -15.56 -10.94 3.01
N HIS A 7 -16.18 -11.83 3.76
CA HIS A 7 -15.47 -12.69 4.71
C HIS A 7 -15.16 -14.09 4.14
N ASP A 8 -13.92 -14.29 3.67
CA ASP A 8 -13.46 -15.59 3.12
C ASP A 8 -12.33 -16.23 3.96
N ALA A 9 -12.02 -15.70 5.15
CA ALA A 9 -10.90 -16.16 5.96
C ALA A 9 -11.25 -17.33 6.91
N GLY A 10 -12.55 -17.63 7.07
CA GLY A 10 -13.09 -18.72 7.88
C GLY A 10 -13.57 -18.27 9.26
N ARG A 11 -14.58 -18.97 9.80
CA ARG A 11 -15.41 -18.59 10.96
C ARG A 11 -14.66 -18.09 12.20
N ARG A 12 -13.44 -18.58 12.44
CA ARG A 12 -12.61 -18.12 13.58
C ARG A 12 -12.23 -16.63 13.52
N PHE A 13 -12.51 -15.96 12.40
CA PHE A 13 -12.23 -14.54 12.19
C PHE A 13 -13.50 -13.72 11.92
N ASP A 14 -14.68 -14.25 12.26
CA ASP A 14 -15.97 -13.55 12.10
C ASP A 14 -15.97 -12.21 12.88
N ASP A 15 -15.45 -12.22 14.11
CA ASP A 15 -15.29 -11.00 14.94
C ASP A 15 -14.43 -9.93 14.24
N LEU A 16 -13.32 -10.31 13.62
CA LEU A 16 -12.48 -9.36 12.89
C LEU A 16 -13.25 -8.75 11.71
N ALA A 17 -14.06 -9.53 10.98
CA ALA A 17 -14.83 -9.02 9.85
C ALA A 17 -15.84 -7.95 10.29
N GLN A 18 -16.51 -8.15 11.43
CA GLN A 18 -17.42 -7.16 12.01
C GLN A 18 -16.67 -5.87 12.43
N ARG A 19 -15.53 -6.02 13.10
CA ARG A 19 -14.69 -4.85 13.49
C ARG A 19 -14.17 -4.09 12.28
N VAL A 20 -13.78 -4.78 11.21
CA VAL A 20 -13.34 -4.17 9.95
C VAL A 20 -14.43 -3.29 9.35
N GLU A 21 -15.68 -3.75 9.34
CA GLU A 21 -16.80 -2.96 8.82
C GLU A 21 -17.00 -1.67 9.61
N ALA A 22 -17.03 -1.76 10.95
CA ALA A 22 -17.18 -0.61 11.83
C ALA A 22 -16.04 0.40 11.66
N VAL A 23 -14.79 -0.07 11.69
CA VAL A 23 -13.60 0.79 11.53
C VAL A 23 -13.57 1.44 10.15
N ALA A 24 -13.93 0.71 9.09
CA ALA A 24 -13.95 1.26 7.74
C ALA A 24 -15.02 2.35 7.59
N ALA A 25 -16.21 2.15 8.17
CA ALA A 25 -17.27 3.16 8.15
C ALA A 25 -16.86 4.45 8.89
N GLU A 26 -16.16 4.32 10.02
CA GLU A 26 -15.67 5.45 10.81
C GLU A 26 -14.50 6.19 10.12
N THR A 27 -13.54 5.46 9.56
CA THR A 27 -12.30 6.03 9.02
C THR A 27 -12.46 6.60 7.61
N ALA A 28 -13.36 6.09 6.80
CA ALA A 28 -13.50 6.54 5.42
C ALA A 28 -13.78 8.03 5.22
N PRO A 29 -14.74 8.68 5.91
CA PRO A 29 -14.92 10.13 5.79
C PRO A 29 -13.67 10.92 6.23
N LEU A 30 -12.88 10.37 7.16
CA LEU A 30 -11.64 11.00 7.61
C LEU A 30 -10.53 10.87 6.57
N VAL A 31 -10.48 9.77 5.81
CA VAL A 31 -9.55 9.63 4.68
C VAL A 31 -9.81 10.74 3.66
N GLU A 32 -11.06 10.95 3.26
CA GLU A 32 -11.40 12.02 2.32
C GLU A 32 -11.07 13.40 2.89
N ALA A 33 -11.43 13.65 4.15
CA ALA A 33 -11.18 14.95 4.81
C ALA A 33 -9.68 15.25 5.03
N VAL A 34 -8.85 14.24 5.29
CA VAL A 34 -7.41 14.42 5.52
C VAL A 34 -6.64 14.53 4.22
N THR A 35 -6.97 13.70 3.24
CA THR A 35 -6.19 13.59 2.00
C THR A 35 -6.69 14.53 0.90
N GLY A 36 -7.94 15.01 1.00
CA GLY A 36 -8.60 15.72 -0.09
C GLY A 36 -8.90 14.83 -1.31
N LEU A 37 -8.67 13.52 -1.20
CA LEU A 37 -8.94 12.55 -2.25
C LEU A 37 -10.29 11.88 -2.01
N VAL A 38 -11.04 11.64 -3.08
CA VAL A 38 -12.38 11.05 -3.01
C VAL A 38 -12.28 9.52 -3.05
N LEU A 39 -12.97 8.85 -2.12
CA LEU A 39 -13.15 7.41 -2.19
C LEU A 39 -14.18 7.07 -3.27
N PRO A 40 -14.03 5.93 -3.97
CA PRO A 40 -15.03 5.50 -4.95
C PRO A 40 -16.36 5.20 -4.24
N ASP A 41 -17.48 5.35 -4.96
CA ASP A 41 -18.84 5.07 -4.45
C ASP A 41 -18.97 3.71 -3.76
N ARG A 42 -18.16 2.74 -4.20
CA ARG A 42 -18.11 1.39 -3.67
C ARG A 42 -16.69 1.00 -3.29
N VAL A 43 -16.50 0.66 -2.01
CA VAL A 43 -15.29 0.03 -1.49
C VAL A 43 -15.59 -1.42 -1.13
N VAL A 44 -14.72 -2.33 -1.57
CA VAL A 44 -14.80 -3.76 -1.18
C VAL A 44 -13.61 -4.08 -0.31
N ILE A 45 -13.90 -4.55 0.90
CA ILE A 45 -12.90 -5.06 1.82
C ILE A 45 -13.07 -6.58 1.90
N ARG A 46 -11.99 -7.33 1.70
CA ARG A 46 -12.03 -8.79 1.71
C ARG A 46 -11.02 -9.33 2.71
N THR A 47 -11.50 -10.12 3.67
CA THR A 47 -10.59 -10.93 4.48
C THR A 47 -10.35 -12.26 3.78
N MET A 48 -9.11 -12.73 3.69
CA MET A 48 -8.81 -14.02 3.07
C MET A 48 -7.68 -14.78 3.75
N SER A 49 -7.60 -16.08 3.47
CA SER A 49 -6.44 -16.88 3.88
C SER A 49 -5.19 -16.51 3.08
N PRO A 50 -3.98 -16.62 3.67
CA PRO A 50 -2.73 -16.39 2.94
C PRO A 50 -2.58 -17.23 1.67
N ARG A 51 -3.07 -18.49 1.69
CA ARG A 51 -3.03 -19.37 0.52
C ARG A 51 -3.88 -18.83 -0.63
N ALA A 52 -5.08 -18.33 -0.34
CA ALA A 52 -5.95 -17.73 -1.35
C ALA A 52 -5.33 -16.45 -1.91
N TRP A 53 -4.76 -15.61 -1.03
CA TRP A 53 -4.05 -14.38 -1.38
C TRP A 53 -2.86 -14.64 -2.31
N LEU A 54 -1.97 -15.58 -1.97
CA LEU A 54 -0.82 -15.97 -2.78
C LEU A 54 -1.24 -16.44 -4.18
N LYS A 55 -2.27 -17.30 -4.26
CA LYS A 55 -2.81 -17.80 -5.54
C LYS A 55 -3.46 -16.69 -6.37
N ALA A 56 -4.12 -15.73 -5.74
CA ALA A 56 -4.72 -14.58 -6.41
C ALA A 56 -3.64 -13.64 -6.97
N HIS A 57 -2.60 -13.36 -6.18
CA HIS A 57 -1.43 -12.58 -6.60
C HIS A 57 -0.65 -13.22 -7.73
N GLN A 58 -0.39 -14.52 -7.68
CA GLN A 58 0.30 -15.22 -8.77
C GLN A 58 -0.47 -15.07 -10.10
N ARG A 59 -1.80 -15.22 -10.07
CA ARG A 59 -2.67 -15.04 -11.24
C ARG A 59 -2.65 -13.59 -11.74
N ARG A 60 -2.75 -12.62 -10.83
CA ARG A 60 -2.66 -11.19 -11.14
C ARG A 60 -1.32 -10.84 -11.79
N SER A 61 -0.21 -11.14 -11.13
CA SER A 61 1.12 -10.82 -11.62
C SER A 61 1.44 -11.46 -12.97
N ALA A 62 1.03 -12.72 -13.19
CA ALA A 62 1.18 -13.38 -14.49
C ALA A 62 0.36 -12.69 -15.60
N ARG A 63 -0.86 -12.21 -15.28
CA ARG A 63 -1.71 -11.45 -16.20
C ARG A 63 -1.07 -10.10 -16.55
N LEU A 64 -0.62 -9.33 -15.55
CA LEU A 64 0.01 -8.02 -15.74
C LEU A 64 1.27 -8.14 -16.60
N LEU A 65 2.16 -9.08 -16.25
CA LEU A 65 3.38 -9.34 -17.02
C LEU A 65 3.10 -9.61 -18.50
N ARG A 66 2.07 -10.42 -18.81
CA ARG A 66 1.71 -10.75 -20.20
C ARG A 66 1.02 -9.60 -20.92
N ALA A 67 0.14 -8.86 -20.23
CA ALA A 67 -0.56 -7.71 -20.80
C ALA A 67 0.44 -6.62 -21.18
N GLU A 68 1.32 -6.26 -20.25
CA GLU A 68 2.33 -5.23 -20.43
C GLU A 68 3.37 -5.59 -21.49
N ALA A 69 3.84 -6.85 -21.52
CA ALA A 69 4.76 -7.31 -22.56
C ALA A 69 4.19 -7.19 -23.99
N ARG A 70 2.85 -7.29 -24.13
CA ARG A 70 2.15 -7.11 -25.40
C ARG A 70 1.99 -5.63 -25.73
N GLU A 71 1.51 -4.84 -24.77
CA GLU A 71 1.35 -3.39 -24.89
C GLU A 71 2.65 -2.72 -25.36
N LEU A 72 3.76 -2.99 -24.66
CA LEU A 72 5.06 -2.38 -24.92
C LEU A 72 5.85 -3.05 -26.05
N ARG A 73 5.26 -4.06 -26.71
CA ARG A 73 5.96 -4.92 -27.69
C ARG A 73 7.35 -5.36 -27.19
N ALA A 74 7.43 -5.72 -25.91
CA ALA A 74 8.70 -5.84 -25.20
C ALA A 74 9.65 -6.84 -25.87
N PRO A 75 10.93 -6.50 -26.09
CA PRO A 75 11.91 -7.41 -26.70
C PRO A 75 12.13 -8.69 -25.90
N ARG A 76 12.55 -9.78 -26.56
CA ARG A 76 12.74 -11.10 -25.94
C ARG A 76 13.64 -11.06 -24.69
N ARG A 77 14.73 -10.27 -24.72
CA ARG A 77 15.63 -10.08 -23.58
C ARG A 77 14.90 -9.48 -22.37
N ARG A 78 14.16 -8.39 -22.58
CA ARG A 78 13.36 -7.72 -21.53
C ARG A 78 12.28 -8.64 -20.98
N ARG A 79 11.59 -9.41 -21.83
CA ARG A 79 10.61 -10.42 -21.38
C ARG A 79 11.23 -11.50 -20.48
N ARG A 80 12.48 -11.89 -20.70
CA ARG A 80 13.18 -12.86 -19.83
C ARG A 80 13.50 -12.26 -18.46
N GLN A 81 14.02 -11.03 -18.43
CA GLN A 81 14.30 -10.31 -17.17
C GLN A 81 13.03 -10.12 -16.35
N ALA A 82 11.96 -9.63 -16.97
CA ALA A 82 10.65 -9.45 -16.35
C ALA A 82 10.07 -10.76 -15.77
N LYS A 83 10.29 -11.90 -16.45
CA LYS A 83 9.93 -13.23 -15.91
C LYS A 83 10.73 -13.58 -14.66
N VAL A 84 12.04 -13.33 -14.64
CA VAL A 84 12.88 -13.56 -13.45
C VAL A 84 12.38 -12.71 -12.29
N GLN A 85 12.16 -11.42 -12.50
CA GLN A 85 11.59 -10.52 -11.49
C GLN A 85 10.23 -11.02 -10.97
N HIS A 86 9.34 -11.46 -11.86
CA HIS A 86 8.06 -12.06 -11.50
C HIS A 86 8.22 -13.28 -10.58
N TYR A 87 9.14 -14.20 -10.89
CA TYR A 87 9.40 -15.37 -10.05
C TYR A 87 9.98 -14.96 -8.68
N THR A 88 10.94 -14.03 -8.66
CA THR A 88 11.51 -13.48 -7.42
C THR A 88 10.41 -12.87 -6.54
N GLN A 89 9.54 -12.04 -7.11
CA GLN A 89 8.42 -11.42 -6.37
C GLN A 89 7.43 -12.46 -5.84
N CYS A 90 7.04 -13.45 -6.65
CA CYS A 90 6.15 -14.53 -6.22
C CYS A 90 6.77 -15.31 -5.04
N ASN A 91 8.03 -15.72 -5.17
CA ASN A 91 8.74 -16.45 -4.12
C ASN A 91 8.94 -15.59 -2.86
N GLY A 92 9.24 -14.30 -3.04
CA GLY A 92 9.33 -13.32 -1.97
C GLY A 92 8.04 -13.26 -1.16
N ARG A 93 6.89 -13.06 -1.82
CA ARG A 93 5.56 -13.02 -1.16
C ARG A 93 5.25 -14.28 -0.37
N HIS A 94 5.64 -15.46 -0.86
CA HIS A 94 5.49 -16.72 -0.11
C HIS A 94 6.24 -16.71 1.23
N ARG A 95 7.38 -16.01 1.31
CA ARG A 95 8.18 -15.90 2.54
C ARG A 95 7.64 -14.80 3.46
N ILE A 96 7.28 -13.65 2.89
CA ILE A 96 6.96 -12.43 3.66
C ILE A 96 5.48 -12.24 4.00
N TRP A 97 4.56 -13.10 3.53
CA TRP A 97 3.13 -12.93 3.86
C TRP A 97 2.84 -12.75 5.36
N PRO A 98 3.58 -13.33 6.33
CA PRO A 98 3.32 -13.07 7.74
C PRO A 98 3.48 -11.60 8.15
N LEU A 99 4.25 -10.82 7.38
CA LEU A 99 4.49 -9.39 7.59
C LEU A 99 3.45 -8.49 6.88
N ILE A 100 2.54 -9.06 6.10
CA ILE A 100 1.57 -8.30 5.28
C ILE A 100 0.19 -8.43 5.94
N GLY A 101 -0.17 -7.45 6.76
CA GLY A 101 -1.46 -7.43 7.47
C GLY A 101 -2.65 -7.13 6.55
N ALA A 102 -2.46 -6.16 5.66
CA ALA A 102 -3.40 -5.81 4.60
C ALA A 102 -2.68 -5.33 3.33
N GLN A 103 -3.44 -5.17 2.25
CA GLN A 103 -2.98 -4.60 0.99
C GLN A 103 -4.16 -4.24 0.08
N VAL A 104 -4.10 -3.10 -0.62
CA VAL A 104 -4.95 -2.80 -1.79
C VAL A 104 -4.45 -3.52 -3.04
N VAL A 105 -5.33 -4.26 -3.72
CA VAL A 105 -4.96 -5.07 -4.89
C VAL A 105 -6.07 -5.12 -5.94
N ASP A 106 -5.74 -5.05 -7.24
CA ASP A 106 -6.64 -5.35 -8.36
C ASP A 106 -6.57 -6.82 -8.80
N PHE A 107 -7.15 -7.72 -8.00
CA PHE A 107 -7.25 -9.13 -8.44
C PHE A 107 -8.05 -9.26 -9.74
N ARG A 108 -9.03 -8.38 -9.96
CA ARG A 108 -9.77 -8.21 -11.22
C ARG A 108 -9.38 -6.86 -11.84
N PRO A 109 -9.06 -6.78 -13.14
CA PRO A 109 -8.66 -5.53 -13.79
C PRO A 109 -9.65 -4.39 -13.50
N GLY A 110 -9.12 -3.24 -13.08
CA GLY A 110 -9.92 -2.03 -12.80
C GLY A 110 -10.81 -2.13 -11.56
N ARG A 111 -10.68 -3.18 -10.74
CA ARG A 111 -11.44 -3.33 -9.48
C ARG A 111 -10.48 -3.60 -8.33
N PHE A 112 -10.16 -2.55 -7.62
CA PHE A 112 -9.28 -2.58 -6.46
C PHE A 112 -10.11 -2.96 -5.24
N GLU A 113 -9.61 -3.96 -4.51
CA GLU A 113 -10.20 -4.41 -3.25
C GLU A 113 -9.13 -4.23 -2.16
N LEU A 114 -9.54 -3.78 -0.98
CA LEU A 114 -8.71 -3.84 0.21
C LEU A 114 -8.73 -5.30 0.69
N VAL A 115 -7.55 -5.89 0.86
CA VAL A 115 -7.42 -7.26 1.31
C VAL A 115 -6.80 -7.30 2.69
N ILE A 116 -7.43 -7.99 3.63
CA ILE A 116 -6.89 -8.22 4.98
C ILE A 116 -6.51 -9.69 5.09
N LEU A 117 -5.36 -9.96 5.71
CA LEU A 117 -4.87 -11.30 6.02
C LEU A 117 -4.96 -11.52 7.54
N PRO A 118 -6.09 -12.01 8.09
CA PRO A 118 -6.26 -12.17 9.54
C PRO A 118 -5.18 -13.05 10.15
N GLN A 119 -4.71 -14.05 9.40
CA GLN A 119 -3.63 -14.90 9.86
C GLN A 119 -2.30 -14.13 10.01
N SER A 120 -1.98 -13.17 9.14
CA SER A 120 -0.78 -12.33 9.30
C SER A 120 -0.90 -11.44 10.53
N MET A 121 -2.06 -10.82 10.76
CA MET A 121 -2.30 -10.04 11.99
C MET A 121 -2.14 -10.89 13.25
N ARG A 122 -2.55 -12.16 13.19
CA ARG A 122 -2.32 -13.12 14.28
C ARG A 122 -0.84 -13.47 14.45
N GLU A 123 -0.09 -13.70 13.36
CA GLU A 123 1.37 -13.92 13.42
C GLU A 123 2.08 -12.72 14.08
N ALA A 124 1.62 -11.51 13.78
CA ALA A 124 2.11 -10.27 14.36
C ALA A 124 1.68 -10.03 15.83
N GLY A 125 0.80 -10.87 16.40
CA GLY A 125 0.24 -10.67 17.75
C GLY A 125 -0.73 -9.47 17.84
N ARG A 126 -1.31 -9.04 16.71
CA ARG A 126 -2.14 -7.82 16.58
C ARG A 126 -3.58 -8.07 16.12
N LEU A 127 -4.04 -9.32 16.10
CA LEU A 127 -5.38 -9.69 15.61
C LEU A 127 -6.52 -8.93 16.31
N ASN A 128 -6.36 -8.66 17.60
CA ASN A 128 -7.37 -8.00 18.44
C ASN A 128 -7.00 -6.56 18.80
N ASP A 129 -5.96 -6.01 18.17
CA ASP A 129 -5.49 -4.66 18.44
C ASP A 129 -6.29 -3.65 17.60
N GLN A 130 -7.24 -2.98 18.24
CA GLN A 130 -8.15 -2.04 17.59
C GLN A 130 -7.43 -0.82 17.00
N ALA A 131 -6.38 -0.33 17.67
CA ALA A 131 -5.60 0.81 17.20
C ALA A 131 -4.83 0.44 15.93
N VAL A 132 -4.22 -0.75 15.91
CA VAL A 132 -3.55 -1.27 14.70
C VAL A 132 -4.54 -1.55 13.58
N LEU A 133 -5.72 -2.09 13.86
CA LEU A 133 -6.76 -2.27 12.85
C LEU A 133 -7.17 -0.92 12.24
N THR A 134 -7.40 0.09 13.08
CA THR A 134 -7.73 1.46 12.63
C THR A 134 -6.67 2.02 11.70
N LYS A 135 -5.39 1.95 12.10
CA LYS A 135 -4.25 2.37 11.27
C LYS A 135 -4.23 1.65 9.92
N VAL A 136 -4.35 0.33 9.94
CA VAL A 136 -4.29 -0.48 8.70
C VAL A 136 -5.45 -0.13 7.77
N ILE A 137 -6.67 0.03 8.29
CA ILE A 137 -7.82 0.37 7.44
C ILE A 137 -7.67 1.76 6.83
N CYS A 138 -7.31 2.79 7.60
CA CYS A 138 -7.19 4.14 7.04
C CYS A 138 -6.01 4.27 6.06
N HIS A 139 -4.90 3.58 6.32
CA HIS A 139 -3.78 3.47 5.39
C HIS A 139 -4.23 2.89 4.04
N GLU A 140 -4.88 1.73 4.06
CA GLU A 140 -5.31 1.06 2.82
C GLU A 140 -6.48 1.77 2.13
N LEU A 141 -7.39 2.41 2.88
CA LEU A 141 -8.41 3.27 2.27
C LEU A 141 -7.78 4.48 1.56
N THR A 142 -6.65 5.00 2.06
CA THR A 142 -5.90 6.04 1.36
C THR A 142 -5.41 5.54 0.00
N HIS A 143 -4.91 4.30 -0.10
CA HIS A 143 -4.58 3.68 -1.39
C HIS A 143 -5.79 3.52 -2.32
N ILE A 144 -6.97 3.21 -1.78
CA ILE A 144 -8.20 3.18 -2.58
C ILE A 144 -8.54 4.58 -3.14
N ALA A 145 -8.40 5.64 -2.35
CA ALA A 145 -8.66 7.01 -2.77
C ALA A 145 -7.63 7.51 -3.81
N GLN A 146 -6.35 7.22 -3.60
CA GLN A 146 -5.29 7.51 -4.56
C GLN A 146 -5.56 6.82 -5.90
N HIS A 147 -5.92 5.53 -5.88
CA HIS A 147 -6.30 4.79 -7.08
C HIS A 147 -7.53 5.40 -7.77
N ALA A 148 -8.55 5.79 -7.01
CA ALA A 148 -9.77 6.38 -7.57
C ALA A 148 -9.47 7.71 -8.28
N THR A 149 -8.52 8.48 -7.76
CA THR A 149 -8.13 9.80 -8.27
C THR A 149 -7.53 9.72 -9.68
N ASP A 150 -6.70 8.72 -9.96
CA ASP A 150 -5.98 8.59 -11.24
C ASP A 150 -6.42 7.39 -12.11
N HIS A 151 -7.51 6.73 -11.71
CA HIS A 151 -8.00 5.49 -12.31
C HIS A 151 -6.94 4.38 -12.38
N GLY A 152 -6.03 4.35 -11.40
CA GLY A 152 -4.98 3.34 -11.27
C GLY A 152 -3.83 3.49 -12.25
N ALA A 153 -3.65 4.66 -12.84
CA ALA A 153 -2.52 4.95 -13.72
C ALA A 153 -1.19 4.76 -12.98
N MET A 154 -1.06 5.31 -11.78
CA MET A 154 0.15 5.27 -10.96
C MET A 154 0.44 3.86 -10.47
N TRP A 155 -0.57 3.09 -10.06
CA TRP A 155 -0.41 1.67 -9.70
C TRP A 155 0.15 0.84 -10.85
N ARG A 156 -0.30 1.12 -12.08
CA ARG A 156 0.21 0.45 -13.28
C ARG A 156 1.69 0.75 -13.53
N LEU A 157 2.13 1.97 -13.21
CA LEU A 157 3.52 2.39 -13.34
C LEU A 157 4.38 1.79 -12.23
N GLN A 158 3.91 1.85 -10.97
CA GLN A 158 4.57 1.25 -9.81
C GLN A 158 4.77 -0.26 -9.96
N ASP A 159 3.75 -0.97 -10.43
CA ASP A 159 3.79 -2.44 -10.62
C ASP A 159 4.40 -2.87 -11.97
N SER A 160 4.95 -1.94 -12.75
CA SER A 160 5.51 -2.26 -14.07
C SER A 160 6.68 -3.24 -13.97
N TYR A 161 6.66 -4.27 -14.81
CA TYR A 161 7.80 -5.16 -15.04
C TYR A 161 8.80 -4.63 -16.07
N TYR A 162 8.52 -3.46 -16.67
CA TYR A 162 9.33 -2.87 -17.74
C TYR A 162 9.53 -1.36 -17.50
N PRO A 163 10.05 -0.94 -16.34
CA PRO A 163 10.15 0.47 -15.99
C PRO A 163 11.03 1.26 -16.97
N GLU A 164 12.08 0.65 -17.56
CA GLU A 164 12.91 1.32 -18.57
C GLU A 164 12.17 1.54 -19.88
N LEU A 165 11.33 0.60 -20.32
CA LEU A 165 10.54 0.76 -21.54
C LEU A 165 9.42 1.80 -21.38
N ARG A 166 8.99 2.05 -20.14
CA ARG A 166 8.04 3.10 -19.81
C ARG A 166 8.67 4.45 -19.52
N GLY A 167 10.01 4.55 -19.49
CA GLY A 167 10.71 5.79 -19.15
C GLY A 167 10.53 6.20 -17.68
N ILE A 168 10.25 5.25 -16.79
CA ILE A 168 9.97 5.50 -15.37
C ILE A 168 11.00 4.87 -14.43
N ALA A 169 12.11 4.35 -14.96
CA ALA A 169 13.11 3.62 -14.18
C ALA A 169 13.69 4.43 -13.01
N GLU A 170 13.80 5.74 -13.17
CA GLU A 170 14.32 6.63 -12.13
C GLU A 170 13.25 7.16 -11.17
N ARG A 171 11.96 6.89 -11.40
CA ARG A 171 10.87 7.39 -10.56
C ARG A 171 10.62 6.45 -9.39
N ASP A 172 10.39 7.02 -8.22
CA ASP A 172 10.05 6.28 -7.00
C ASP A 172 8.57 6.46 -6.63
N TYR A 173 7.71 5.72 -7.34
CA TYR A 173 6.28 5.68 -7.04
C TYR A 173 5.99 5.09 -5.66
N GLY A 174 6.81 4.14 -5.19
CA GLY A 174 6.63 3.54 -3.87
C GLY A 174 6.78 4.59 -2.78
N PHE A 175 7.78 5.46 -2.90
CA PHE A 175 8.04 6.53 -1.93
C PHE A 175 6.84 7.47 -1.82
N LEU A 176 6.31 7.91 -2.97
CA LEU A 176 5.15 8.80 -3.01
C LEU A 176 3.87 8.12 -2.45
N VAL A 177 3.53 6.94 -2.97
CA VAL A 177 2.26 6.26 -2.67
C VAL A 177 2.19 5.84 -1.21
N GLU A 178 3.24 5.19 -0.71
CA GLU A 178 3.32 4.71 0.67
C GLU A 178 3.54 5.88 1.64
N GLY A 179 4.37 6.87 1.28
CA GLY A 179 4.60 8.07 2.08
C GLY A 179 3.32 8.83 2.38
N HIS A 180 2.49 9.06 1.35
CA HIS A 180 1.20 9.73 1.53
C HIS A 180 0.21 8.88 2.32
N ALA A 181 0.18 7.56 2.14
CA ALA A 181 -0.71 6.68 2.91
C ALA A 181 -0.33 6.63 4.39
N TYR A 182 0.97 6.54 4.71
CA TYR A 182 1.45 6.62 6.09
C TYR A 182 1.27 8.02 6.69
N TRP A 183 1.45 9.07 5.91
CA TRP A 183 1.14 10.44 6.34
C TRP A 183 -0.35 10.56 6.70
N ALA A 184 -1.25 10.13 5.83
CA ALA A 184 -2.69 10.18 6.08
C ALA A 184 -3.08 9.35 7.30
N ASP A 185 -2.56 8.14 7.45
CA ASP A 185 -2.85 7.29 8.61
C ASP A 185 -2.37 7.94 9.92
N ARG A 186 -1.25 8.67 9.91
CA ARG A 186 -0.70 9.40 11.07
C ARG A 186 -1.67 10.48 11.49
N GLN A 187 -2.18 11.27 10.54
CA GLN A 187 -3.14 12.34 10.82
C GLN A 187 -4.46 11.76 11.35
N ILE A 188 -4.98 10.70 10.72
CA ILE A 188 -6.26 10.09 11.10
C ILE A 188 -6.18 9.42 12.48
N THR A 189 -5.14 8.63 12.72
CA THR A 189 -4.96 7.96 14.03
C THR A 189 -4.72 8.97 15.15
N THR A 190 -4.01 10.07 14.89
CA THR A 190 -3.88 11.16 15.86
C THR A 190 -5.24 11.78 16.20
N LYS A 191 -6.08 12.03 15.20
CA LYS A 191 -7.44 12.57 15.41
C LYS A 191 -8.35 11.62 16.19
N LEU A 192 -8.33 10.33 15.87
CA LEU A 192 -9.25 9.34 16.47
C LEU A 192 -8.78 8.81 17.82
N LEU A 193 -7.47 8.62 17.97
CA LEU A 193 -6.87 7.87 19.09
C LEU A 193 -5.99 8.76 19.99
N GLY A 194 -5.88 10.05 19.67
CA GLY A 194 -5.08 11.04 20.41
C GLY A 194 -3.57 11.00 20.10
N ALA A 195 -3.08 10.00 19.38
CA ALA A 195 -1.68 9.89 18.98
C ALA A 195 -1.51 9.00 17.73
N PRO A 196 -0.40 9.15 16.99
CA PRO A 196 -0.04 8.22 15.92
C PRO A 196 0.11 6.79 16.42
N VAL A 197 -0.43 5.82 15.67
CA VAL A 197 -0.19 4.40 15.95
C VAL A 197 1.12 3.95 15.29
N SER A 198 2.04 3.43 16.10
CA SER A 198 3.34 2.91 15.66
C SER A 198 3.32 1.40 15.44
N LEU A 199 3.91 0.95 14.33
CA LEU A 199 4.18 -0.47 14.04
C LEU A 199 5.69 -0.81 14.09
N LYS A 200 6.51 0.12 14.59
CA LYS A 200 7.97 -0.05 14.67
C LYS A 200 8.33 -1.18 15.65
N GLU A 201 7.63 -1.24 16.77
CA GLU A 201 7.86 -2.24 17.81
C GLU A 201 7.15 -3.57 17.49
N ILE A 202 7.90 -4.66 17.62
CA ILE A 202 7.35 -6.01 17.48
C ILE A 202 6.50 -6.31 18.70
N ASN A 203 5.26 -6.77 18.51
CA ASN A 203 4.37 -7.10 19.62
C ASN A 203 4.96 -8.26 20.45
N PRO A 204 4.94 -8.20 21.80
CA PRO A 204 5.39 -9.30 22.67
C PRO A 204 4.66 -10.63 22.45
N HIS A 205 3.47 -10.61 21.85
CA HIS A 205 2.66 -11.78 21.49
C HIS A 205 2.85 -12.23 20.02
N ALA A 206 3.73 -11.58 19.26
CA ALA A 206 4.08 -12.03 17.92
C ALA A 206 4.73 -13.43 17.98
N THR A 207 4.45 -14.27 16.97
CA THR A 207 5.01 -15.62 16.88
C THR A 207 6.53 -15.57 16.65
N HIS A 208 7.23 -16.65 17.00
CA HIS A 208 8.68 -16.76 16.74
C HIS A 208 8.99 -16.52 15.26
N ARG A 209 8.22 -17.16 14.37
CA ARG A 209 8.32 -16.97 12.92
C ARG A 209 8.22 -15.50 12.51
N TYR A 210 7.27 -14.76 13.07
CA TYR A 210 7.12 -13.34 12.75
C TYR A 210 8.35 -12.55 13.23
N ARG A 211 8.83 -12.82 14.44
CA ARG A 211 10.03 -12.16 15.00
C ARG A 211 11.26 -12.41 14.15
N ASP A 212 11.50 -13.65 13.72
CA ASP A 212 12.63 -14.00 12.86
C ASP A 212 12.59 -13.22 11.54
N LEU A 213 11.41 -13.13 10.92
CA LEU A 213 11.22 -12.36 9.70
C LEU A 213 11.40 -10.86 9.93
N ALA A 214 10.92 -10.34 11.07
CA ALA A 214 11.02 -8.93 11.44
C ALA A 214 12.41 -8.53 11.94
N ALA A 215 13.27 -9.48 12.34
CA ALA A 215 14.65 -9.22 12.75
C ALA A 215 15.61 -9.01 11.57
N ASN A 216 15.11 -9.06 10.33
CA ASN A 216 15.92 -8.84 9.13
C ASN A 216 16.50 -7.40 9.10
N PRO A 217 17.82 -7.22 8.87
CA PRO A 217 18.46 -5.90 8.77
C PRO A 217 17.81 -4.94 7.76
N HIS A 218 17.28 -5.46 6.65
CA HIS A 218 16.56 -4.67 5.64
C HIS A 218 15.27 -4.02 6.19
N ARG A 219 14.76 -4.49 7.33
CA ARG A 219 13.62 -3.85 7.98
C ARG A 219 13.99 -2.45 8.49
N THR A 220 15.18 -2.25 9.04
CA THR A 220 15.61 -0.93 9.51
C THR A 220 15.69 0.05 8.35
N GLU A 221 16.34 -0.34 7.24
CA GLU A 221 16.42 0.45 6.01
C GLU A 221 15.03 0.80 5.46
N MET A 222 14.10 -0.17 5.46
CA MET A 222 12.71 0.03 5.05
C MET A 222 11.97 1.01 5.97
N LEU A 223 12.14 0.90 7.29
CA LEU A 223 11.50 1.81 8.25
C LEU A 223 12.02 3.24 8.11
N GLU A 224 13.32 3.41 7.86
CA GLU A 224 13.92 4.72 7.58
C GLU A 224 13.40 5.29 6.26
N TYR A 225 13.30 4.46 5.22
CA TYR A 225 12.72 4.84 3.94
C TYR A 225 11.28 5.38 4.11
N PHE A 226 10.42 4.66 4.83
CA PHE A 226 9.05 5.12 5.07
C PHE A 226 8.98 6.34 5.99
N THR A 227 9.86 6.43 6.99
CA THR A 227 9.93 7.62 7.86
C THR A 227 10.25 8.85 7.01
N ARG A 228 11.28 8.78 6.14
CA ARG A 228 11.60 9.86 5.20
C ARG A 228 10.45 10.20 4.27
N ALA A 229 9.75 9.19 3.74
CA ALA A 229 8.61 9.40 2.86
C ALA A 229 7.48 10.18 3.54
N VAL A 230 7.14 9.80 4.77
CA VAL A 230 6.12 10.49 5.59
C VAL A 230 6.53 11.92 5.89
N ASP A 231 7.76 12.12 6.35
CA ASP A 231 8.25 13.44 6.73
C ASP A 231 8.33 14.38 5.52
N SER A 232 8.71 13.85 4.35
CA SER A 232 8.71 14.63 3.10
C SER A 232 7.31 15.07 2.69
N VAL A 233 6.30 14.18 2.80
CA VAL A 233 4.90 14.54 2.50
C VAL A 233 4.40 15.58 3.50
N GLU A 234 4.67 15.40 4.80
CA GLU A 234 4.31 16.37 5.84
C GLU A 234 4.89 17.75 5.55
N GLU A 235 6.18 17.82 5.19
CA GLU A 235 6.87 19.08 4.90
C GLU A 235 6.29 19.77 3.66
N ILE A 236 6.03 19.02 2.58
CA ILE A 236 5.43 19.57 1.36
C ILE A 236 4.01 20.10 1.63
N VAL A 237 3.18 19.31 2.31
CA VAL A 237 1.79 19.70 2.63
C VAL A 237 1.77 20.91 3.55
N THR A 238 2.66 20.97 4.54
CA THR A 238 2.77 22.12 5.46
C THR A 238 3.23 23.38 4.73
N THR A 239 4.18 23.26 3.80
CA THR A 239 4.81 24.40 3.13
C THR A 239 3.98 24.92 1.95
N HIS A 240 3.44 24.02 1.14
CA HIS A 240 2.79 24.35 -0.14
C HIS A 240 1.27 24.12 -0.13
N GLY A 241 0.75 23.49 0.92
CA GLY A 241 -0.66 23.11 1.02
C GLY A 241 -1.00 21.79 0.34
N LEU A 242 -2.09 21.18 0.80
CA LEU A 242 -2.56 19.88 0.32
C LEU A 242 -2.95 19.89 -1.17
N ASP A 243 -3.58 20.96 -1.65
CA ASP A 243 -3.97 21.09 -3.05
C ASP A 243 -2.76 21.13 -4.00
N ALA A 244 -1.65 21.76 -3.57
CA ALA A 244 -0.42 21.76 -4.33
C ALA A 244 0.19 20.35 -4.37
N PHE A 245 0.25 19.67 -3.22
CA PHE A 245 0.71 18.29 -3.14
C PHE A 245 -0.10 17.36 -4.06
N ASN A 246 -1.43 17.41 -4.00
CA ASN A 246 -2.32 16.53 -4.74
C ASN A 246 -2.23 16.64 -6.28
N LYS A 247 -1.52 17.64 -6.81
CA LYS A 247 -1.19 17.69 -8.24
C LYS A 247 -0.37 16.46 -8.69
N VAL A 248 0.35 15.79 -7.78
CA VAL A 248 1.16 14.58 -8.08
C VAL A 248 0.36 13.45 -8.72
N TRP A 249 -0.93 13.32 -8.38
CA TRP A 249 -1.79 12.26 -8.92
C TRP A 249 -2.10 12.42 -10.40
N HIS A 250 -1.91 13.63 -10.95
CA HIS A 250 -2.16 13.96 -12.36
C HIS A 250 -0.89 14.41 -13.10
N ARG A 251 0.23 14.54 -12.39
CA ARG A 251 1.50 15.03 -12.93
C ARG A 251 2.61 14.01 -12.66
N PRO A 252 2.85 13.06 -13.58
CA PRO A 252 3.89 12.06 -13.43
C PRO A 252 5.30 12.65 -13.27
N ASP A 253 5.51 13.88 -13.75
CA ASP A 253 6.76 14.59 -13.51
C ASP A 253 6.96 14.83 -12.00
N LEU A 254 5.92 15.20 -11.23
CA LEU A 254 6.01 15.49 -9.79
C LEU A 254 6.25 14.26 -8.92
N VAL A 255 6.32 13.05 -9.48
CA VAL A 255 6.78 11.86 -8.76
C VAL A 255 8.28 12.00 -8.49
N PRO A 256 8.75 11.78 -7.25
CA PRO A 256 10.16 11.93 -6.94
C PRO A 256 11.00 10.95 -7.76
N THR A 257 12.21 11.37 -8.12
CA THR A 257 13.23 10.42 -8.55
C THR A 257 13.73 9.61 -7.36
N ARG A 258 14.46 8.51 -7.60
CA ARG A 258 15.11 7.73 -6.53
C ARG A 258 16.17 8.54 -5.76
N ASP A 259 16.86 9.44 -6.46
CA ASP A 259 17.83 10.35 -5.84
C ASP A 259 17.12 11.36 -4.93
N GLU A 260 16.01 11.94 -5.41
CA GLU A 260 15.14 12.81 -4.63
C GLU A 260 14.52 12.08 -3.43
N ALA A 261 14.11 10.81 -3.57
CA ALA A 261 13.60 10.00 -2.45
C ALA A 261 14.66 9.74 -1.35
N SER A 262 15.94 9.84 -1.70
CA SER A 262 17.05 9.73 -0.76
C SER A 262 17.36 11.08 -0.09
N THR A 263 17.20 12.20 -0.81
CA THR A 263 17.38 13.58 -0.32
C THR A 263 16.25 14.48 -0.84
N PRO A 264 15.14 14.64 -0.09
CA PRO A 264 13.89 15.18 -0.63
C PRO A 264 13.88 16.67 -0.94
N ILE A 265 14.95 17.41 -0.65
CA ILE A 265 15.05 18.87 -0.90
C ILE A 265 14.70 19.23 -2.34
N GLY A 266 15.25 18.50 -3.31
CA GLY A 266 14.98 18.74 -4.73
C GLY A 266 13.53 18.47 -5.10
N TRP A 267 12.89 17.48 -4.49
CA TRP A 267 11.49 17.17 -4.72
C TRP A 267 10.57 18.27 -4.21
N MET A 268 10.82 18.76 -3.00
CA MET A 268 9.99 19.80 -2.36
C MET A 268 9.95 21.10 -3.18
N GLN A 269 11.09 21.52 -3.74
CA GLN A 269 11.19 22.74 -4.55
C GLN A 269 10.28 22.75 -5.79
N ARG A 270 9.74 21.59 -6.20
CA ARG A 270 8.92 21.44 -7.40
C ARG A 270 7.43 21.75 -7.17
N PHE A 271 7.03 21.98 -5.92
CA PHE A 271 5.67 22.31 -5.51
C PHE A 271 5.43 23.81 -5.30
N GLY A 272 6.50 24.63 -5.40
CA GLY A 272 6.43 26.10 -5.41
C GLY A 272 6.02 26.69 -6.75
#